data_AF-A0A077LUZ3-F1
#
_entry.id   AF-A0A077LUZ3-F1
#
_cell.length_a   1.000
_cell.length_b   1.000
_cell.length_c   1.000
_cell.angle_alpha   90.00
_cell.angle_beta   90.00
_cell.angle_gamma   90.00
#
_symmetry.space_group_name_H-M   'P 1'
#
loop_
_entity.id
_entity.type
_entity.pdbx_description
1 polymer ?
#
loop_
_entity_poly.entity_id
_entity_poly.type
_entity_poly.pdbx_seq_one_letter_code
_entity_poly.pdbx_strand_id
1 'polypeptide(L)' 'MSAQLYVYEMPGRTVLLRSSVWTETRDWLKARRVPAQWSPGDRGWHLRRDRLGEVLLMAEAEGIRVQPKGLLR' A
#
# COMPACT_ATOMS: atom_id res chain seq x y z
N MET A 1 -10.50 -0.84 -15.61
CA MET A 1 -9.08 -1.11 -15.33
C MET A 1 -8.98 -1.59 -13.89
N SER A 2 -8.32 -2.71 -13.63
CA SER A 2 -8.24 -3.28 -12.28
C SER A 2 -6.99 -2.75 -11.58
N ALA A 3 -7.14 -1.80 -10.66
CA ALA A 3 -6.03 -1.28 -9.87
C ALA A 3 -5.46 -2.41 -8.99
N GLN A 4 -4.13 -2.56 -8.99
CA GLN A 4 -3.43 -3.59 -8.21
C GLN A 4 -2.51 -2.94 -7.18
N LEU A 5 -2.66 -3.33 -5.92
CA LEU A 5 -1.84 -2.87 -4.80
C LEU A 5 -0.89 -4.00 -4.37
N TYR A 6 0.40 -3.79 -4.51
CA TYR A 6 1.43 -4.70 -4.04
C TYR A 6 1.88 -4.31 -2.63
N VAL A 7 1.92 -5.28 -1.73
CA VAL A 7 2.33 -5.07 -0.34
C VAL A 7 3.60 -5.88 -0.09
N TYR A 8 4.69 -5.19 0.24
CA TYR A 8 5.97 -5.80 0.56
C TYR A 8 6.24 -5.67 2.06
N GLU A 9 6.69 -6.75 2.68
CA GLU A 9 7.24 -6.66 4.03
C GLU A 9 8.55 -5.89 4.01
N MET A 10 8.71 -4.98 4.95
CA MET A 10 9.97 -4.27 5.18
C MET A 10 10.50 -4.62 6.58
N PRO A 11 11.83 -4.62 6.78
CA PRO A 11 12.41 -4.68 8.12
C PRO A 11 11.85 -3.57 9.01
N GLY A 12 11.54 -3.90 10.27
CA GLY A 12 11.03 -2.94 11.25
C GLY A 12 9.51 -2.77 11.24
N ARG A 13 9.04 -1.54 11.47
CA ARG A 13 7.62 -1.23 11.80
C ARG A 13 6.80 -0.75 10.61
N THR A 14 7.32 -0.84 9.39
CA THR A 14 6.62 -0.41 8.18
C THR A 14 6.43 -1.54 7.20
N VAL A 15 5.55 -1.33 6.25
CA VAL A 15 5.38 -2.11 5.03
C VAL A 15 5.42 -1.17 3.84
N LEU A 16 5.82 -1.67 2.68
CA LEU A 16 5.93 -0.89 1.46
C LEU A 16 4.75 -1.19 0.53
N LEU A 17 4.03 -0.15 0.16
CA LEU A 17 2.92 -0.20 -0.79
C LEU A 17 3.41 0.27 -2.16
N ARG A 18 3.15 -0.53 -3.20
CA ARG A 18 3.41 -0.17 -4.60
C ARG A 18 2.19 -0.47 -5.45
N SER A 19 2.14 0.08 -6.65
CA SER A 19 1.15 -0.29 -7.65
C SER A 19 1.75 -0.29 -9.03
N SER A 20 1.01 -0.84 -9.98
CA SER A 20 1.28 -0.74 -11.40
C SER A 20 1.19 0.69 -11.92
N VAL A 21 0.35 1.54 -11.30
CA VAL A 21 0.12 2.94 -11.69
C VAL A 21 0.32 3.87 -10.49
N TRP A 22 1.48 4.55 -10.47
CA TRP A 22 1.91 5.37 -9.33
C TRP A 22 0.90 6.45 -8.90
N THR A 23 0.31 7.15 -9.88
CA THR A 23 -0.65 8.24 -9.63
C THR A 23 -1.90 7.74 -8.93
N GLU A 24 -2.40 6.56 -9.31
CA GLU A 24 -3.61 5.99 -8.72
C GLU A 24 -3.43 5.68 -7.23
N THR A 25 -2.32 5.05 -6.84
CA THR A 25 -2.07 4.77 -5.42
C THR A 25 -1.78 6.03 -4.62
N ARG A 26 -1.06 7.00 -5.18
CA ARG A 26 -0.83 8.29 -4.53
C ARG A 26 -2.17 8.98 -4.24
N ASP A 27 -3.01 9.11 -5.25
CA ASP A 27 -4.26 9.86 -5.16
C ASP A 27 -5.27 9.12 -4.27
N TRP A 28 -5.28 7.79 -4.33
CA TRP A 28 -6.06 6.93 -3.45
C TRP A 28 -5.68 7.08 -1.97
N LEU A 29 -4.38 7.01 -1.65
CA LEU A 29 -3.85 7.20 -0.29
C LEU A 29 -4.18 8.61 0.22
N LYS A 30 -4.02 9.63 -0.63
CA LYS A 30 -4.36 11.02 -0.29
C LYS A 30 -5.85 11.21 -0.03
N ALA A 31 -6.71 10.69 -0.90
CA ALA A 31 -8.16 10.82 -0.77
C ALA A 31 -8.68 10.22 0.54
N ARG A 32 -8.07 9.10 0.99
CA ARG A 32 -8.39 8.42 2.26
C ARG A 32 -7.60 8.91 3.46
N ARG A 33 -6.76 9.93 3.28
CA ARG A 33 -5.88 10.47 4.33
C ARG A 33 -5.02 9.38 5.00
N VAL A 34 -4.58 8.39 4.23
CA VAL A 34 -3.71 7.32 4.72
C VAL A 34 -2.33 7.93 5.01
N PRO A 35 -1.82 7.83 6.24
CA PRO A 35 -0.53 8.41 6.62
C PRO A 35 0.61 7.52 6.13
N ALA A 36 0.91 7.58 4.83
CA ALA A 36 2.01 6.87 4.20
C ALA A 36 3.06 7.85 3.66
N GLN A 37 4.33 7.44 3.73
CA GLN A 37 5.47 8.24 3.31
C GLN A 37 6.07 7.71 2.01
N TRP A 38 6.22 8.57 1.01
CA TRP A 38 6.93 8.18 -0.22
C TRP A 38 8.42 7.92 0.07
N SER A 39 8.94 6.77 -0.35
CA SER A 39 10.36 6.44 -0.37
C SER A 39 10.86 6.45 -1.82
N PRO A 40 11.74 7.39 -2.20
CA PRO A 40 12.36 7.41 -3.52
C PRO A 40 13.21 6.17 -3.82
N GLY A 41 13.92 5.64 -2.82
CA GLY A 41 14.80 4.48 -2.97
C GLY A 41 14.02 3.20 -3.28
N ASP A 42 12.92 2.98 -2.57
CA ASP A 42 12.08 1.78 -2.73
C ASP A 42 11.01 1.94 -3.81
N ARG A 43 10.85 3.16 -4.35
CA ARG A 43 9.84 3.52 -5.36
C ARG A 43 8.43 3.10 -4.93
N GLY A 44 8.07 3.46 -3.69
CA GLY A 44 6.79 3.10 -3.08
C GLY A 44 6.46 3.93 -1.84
N TRP A 45 5.36 3.57 -1.19
CA TRP A 45 4.82 4.27 -0.02
C TRP A 45 5.00 3.42 1.23
N HIS A 46 5.78 3.89 2.18
CA HIS A 46 5.90 3.28 3.50
C HIS A 46 4.66 3.59 4.33
N LEU A 47 4.00 2.53 4.76
CA LEU A 47 2.89 2.57 5.70
C LEU A 47 3.34 1.93 7.02
N ARG A 48 2.94 2.48 8.16
CA ARG A 48 3.15 1.77 9.43
C ARG A 48 2.37 0.46 9.46
N ARG A 49 2.98 -0.61 9.97
CA ARG A 49 2.42 -1.97 9.94
C ARG A 49 1.09 -2.10 10.70
N ASP A 50 0.93 -1.35 11.79
CA ASP A 50 -0.31 -1.29 12.56
C ASP A 50 -1.50 -0.69 11.79
N ARG A 51 -1.25 0.05 10.71
CA ARG A 51 -2.28 0.60 9.82
C ARG A 51 -2.57 -0.31 8.62
N LEU A 52 -1.79 -1.38 8.43
CA LEU A 52 -1.92 -2.23 7.24
C LEU A 52 -3.31 -2.86 7.16
N GLY A 53 -3.82 -3.44 8.25
CA GLY A 53 -5.13 -4.09 8.25
C GLY A 53 -6.26 -3.17 7.76
N GLU A 54 -6.30 -1.93 8.23
CA GLU A 54 -7.28 -0.93 7.79
C GLU A 54 -7.16 -0.62 6.29
N VAL A 55 -5.93 -0.46 5.80
CA VAL A 55 -5.65 -0.18 4.38
C VAL A 55 -6.05 -1.36 3.48
N LEU A 56 -5.85 -2.59 3.94
CA LEU A 56 -6.26 -3.80 3.22
C LEU A 56 -7.80 -3.87 3.11
N LEU A 57 -8.51 -3.62 4.21
CA LEU A 57 -9.97 -3.60 4.22
C LEU A 57 -10.54 -2.52 3.29
N MET A 58 -9.96 -1.32 3.29
CA MET A 58 -10.37 -0.25 2.36
C MET A 58 -10.12 -0.63 0.90
N ALA A 59 -8.97 -1.24 0.60
CA ALA A 59 -8.65 -1.67 -0.75
C ALA A 59 -9.62 -2.76 -1.25
N GLU A 60 -9.91 -3.75 -0.41
CA GLU A 60 -10.84 -4.83 -0.73
C GLU A 60 -12.28 -4.31 -0.94
N ALA A 61 -12.76 -3.43 -0.07
CA ALA A 61 -14.10 -2.82 -0.18
C ALA A 61 -14.31 -2.05 -1.49
N GLU A 62 -13.22 -1.62 -2.13
CA GLU A 62 -13.24 -0.85 -3.37
C GLU A 62 -12.84 -1.67 -4.60
N GLY A 63 -12.71 -2.98 -4.45
CA GLY A 63 -12.34 -3.89 -5.53
C GLY A 63 -10.90 -3.75 -6.01
N ILE A 64 -10.03 -3.11 -5.21
CA ILE A 64 -8.59 -3.04 -5.50
C ILE A 64 -7.99 -4.39 -5.17
N ARG A 65 -7.34 -5.02 -6.16
CA ARG A 65 -6.70 -6.32 -5.96
C ARG A 65 -5.43 -6.13 -5.14
N VAL A 66 -5.43 -6.63 -3.92
CA VAL A 66 -4.21 -6.68 -3.09
C VAL A 66 -3.41 -7.92 -3.46
N GLN A 67 -2.11 -7.74 -3.70
CA GLN A 67 -1.16 -8.83 -3.87
C GLN A 67 0.00 -8.69 -2.88
N PRO A 68 0.06 -9.53 -1.84
CA PRO A 68 1.22 -9.66 -1.00
C PRO A 68 2.45 -10.11 -1.82
N LYS A 69 3.60 -9.51 -1.54
CA LYS A 69 4.90 -9.86 -2.08
C LYS A 69 5.83 -10.17 -0.90
N GLY A 70 5.69 -11.39 -0.39
CA GLY A 70 6.35 -11.88 0.82
C GLY A 70 5.38 -12.66 1.71
N LEU A 71 5.90 -13.24 2.80
CA LEU A 71 5.09 -13.84 3.86
C LEU A 71 4.56 -12.70 4.74
N LEU A 72 3.32 -12.25 4.56
CA LEU A 72 2.69 -11.35 5.54
C LEU A 72 2.51 -12.15 6.85
N ARG A 73 3.28 -11.81 7.88
CA ARG A 73 3.19 -12.42 9.22
C ARG A 73 2.49 -11.50 10.21
#